data_AF-S7TAB4-F1
#
_entry.id   AF-S7TAB4-F1
#
_cell.length_a   1.000
_cell.length_b   1.000
_cell.length_c   1.000
_cell.angle_alpha   90.00
_cell.angle_beta   90.00
_cell.angle_gamma   90.00
#
_symmetry.space_group_name_H-M   'P 1'
#
loop_
_entity.id
_entity.type
_entity.pdbx_description
1 polymer ?
#
loop_
_entity_poly.entity_id
_entity_poly.type
_entity_poly.pdbx_seq_one_letter_code
_entity_poly.pdbx_strand_id
1 'polypeptide(L)' 'MKYTCSEYREEMTLLALRRRLVEEGLTDEEKQRISEEIRKLEERMDMA' A
#
# COMPACT_ATOMS: atom_id res chain seq x y z
N MET A 1 16.81 11.99 -12.07
CA MET A 1 16.41 11.11 -10.94
C MET A 1 15.85 9.84 -11.56
N LYS A 2 16.57 8.72 -11.49
CA LYS A 2 16.10 7.45 -12.04
C LYS A 2 15.20 6.83 -10.98
N TYR A 3 13.88 6.91 -11.16
CA TYR A 3 12.98 5.99 -10.47
C TYR A 3 13.48 4.59 -10.77
N THR A 4 13.96 3.91 -9.74
CA THR A 4 14.32 2.51 -9.89
C THR A 4 13.02 1.75 -10.13
N CYS A 5 13.06 0.69 -10.94
CA CYS A 5 11.89 -0.17 -11.14
C CYS A 5 11.37 -0.80 -9.83
N SER A 6 12.09 -0.63 -8.72
CA SER A 6 11.70 -1.03 -7.37
C SER A 6 10.74 0.00 -6.76
N GLU A 7 11.08 1.28 -6.76
CA GLU A 7 10.23 2.36 -6.23
C GLU A 7 8.87 2.41 -6.97
N TYR A 8 8.90 2.31 -8.31
CA TYR A 8 7.67 2.27 -9.10
C TYR A 8 6.79 1.05 -8.78
N ARG A 9 7.39 -0.10 -8.46
CA ARG A 9 6.62 -1.30 -8.07
C ARG A 9 6.01 -1.15 -6.69
N GLU A 10 6.72 -0.51 -5.76
CA GLU A 10 6.22 -0.23 -4.43
C GLU A 10 5.07 0.79 -4.49
N GLU A 11 5.19 1.85 -5.30
CA GLU A 11 4.09 2.80 -5.56
C GLU A 11 2.84 2.12 -6.16
N MET A 12 3.02 1.23 -7.16
CA MET A 12 1.91 0.50 -7.75
C MET A 12 1.25 -0.46 -6.75
N THR A 13 2.06 -1.07 -5.86
CA THR A 13 1.55 -1.94 -4.80
C THR A 13 0.76 -1.13 -3.77
N LEU A 14 1.27 0.04 -3.36
CA LEU A 14 0.59 0.97 -2.46
C LEU A 14 -0.75 1.41 -3.03
N LEU A 15 -0.79 1.78 -4.33
CA LEU A 15 -2.00 2.18 -5.02
C LEU A 15 -3.05 1.06 -5.04
N ALA A 16 -2.64 -0.18 -5.32
CA ALA A 16 -3.52 -1.34 -5.33
C ALA A 16 -4.10 -1.63 -3.93
N LEU A 17 -3.28 -1.58 -2.87
CA LEU A 17 -3.73 -1.77 -1.50
C LEU A 17 -4.71 -0.68 -1.06
N ARG A 18 -4.42 0.59 -1.36
CA ARG A 18 -5.32 1.71 -1.08
C ARG A 18 -6.65 1.58 -1.80
N ARG A 19 -6.63 1.17 -3.08
CA ARG A 19 -7.85 0.91 -3.83
C ARG A 19 -8.67 -0.20 -3.20
N ARG A 20 -8.01 -1.29 -2.78
CA ARG A 20 -8.68 -2.41 -2.11
C ARG A 20 -9.30 -1.97 -0.78
N LEU A 21 -8.62 -1.12 0.00
CA LEU A 21 -9.14 -0.62 1.28
C LEU A 21 -10.48 0.12 1.16
N VAL A 22 -10.74 0.79 0.03
CA VAL A 22 -12.00 1.49 -0.25
C VAL A 22 -13.03 0.64 -1.00
N GLU A 23 -12.72 -0.63 -1.33
CA GLU A 23 -13.71 -1.53 -1.90
C GLU A 23 -14.79 -1.89 -0.86
N GLU A 24 -16.05 -1.83 -1.31
CA GLU A 24 -17.19 -2.23 -0.50
C GLU A 24 -17.20 -3.76 -0.33
N GLY A 25 -17.45 -4.22 0.90
CA GLY A 25 -17.52 -5.66 1.22
C GLY A 25 -16.32 -6.21 1.99
N LEU A 26 -15.30 -5.40 2.30
CA LEU A 26 -14.25 -5.80 3.23
C LEU A 26 -14.76 -5.85 4.67
N THR A 27 -14.44 -6.94 5.35
CA THR A 27 -14.60 -7.06 6.81
C THR A 27 -13.62 -6.15 7.54
N ASP A 28 -13.93 -5.82 8.80
CA ASP A 28 -13.05 -4.97 9.61
C ASP A 28 -11.65 -5.57 9.78
N GLU A 29 -11.56 -6.90 9.88
CA GLU A 29 -10.28 -7.63 9.93
C GLU A 29 -9.46 -7.46 8.65
N GLU A 30 -10.11 -7.53 7.47
CA GLU A 30 -9.43 -7.34 6.20
C GLU A 30 -8.98 -5.89 6.00
N LYS A 31 -9.81 -4.91 6.40
CA LYS A 31 -9.42 -3.49 6.39
C LYS A 31 -8.22 -3.25 7.28
N GLN A 32 -8.20 -3.86 8.45
CA GLN A 32 -7.09 -3.72 9.40
C GLN A 32 -5.81 -4.34 8.84
N ARG A 33 -5.88 -5.55 8.25
CA ARG A 33 -4.74 -6.18 7.57
C ARG A 33 -4.21 -5.34 6.42
N ILE A 34 -5.08 -4.86 5.54
CA ILE A 34 -4.69 -4.02 4.40
C ILE A 34 -4.04 -2.71 4.89
N SER A 35 -4.60 -2.10 5.94
CA SER A 35 -4.04 -0.89 6.55
C SER A 35 -2.64 -1.11 7.15
N GLU A 36 -2.42 -2.25 7.80
CA GLU A 36 -1.08 -2.62 8.30
C GLU A 36 -0.07 -2.88 7.17
N GLU A 37 -0.50 -3.50 6.08
CA GLU A 37 0.36 -3.71 4.90
C GLU A 37 0.72 -2.39 4.22
N ILE A 38 -0.23 -1.46 4.10
CA ILE A 38 0.00 -0.10 3.60
C ILE A 38 1.05 0.60 4.48
N ARG A 39 0.86 0.59 5.81
CA ARG A 39 1.78 1.24 6.74
C ARG A 39 3.20 0.68 6.63
N LYS A 40 3.36 -0.64 6.60
CA LYS A 40 4.68 -1.28 6.46
C LYS A 40 5.35 -0.94 5.12
N LEU A 41 4.55 -0.80 4.06
CA LEU A 41 5.05 -0.45 2.74
C LEU A 41 5.48 1.02 2.70
N GLU A 42 4.70 1.92 3.30
CA GLU A 42 5.03 3.34 3.45
C GLU A 42 6.30 3.55 4.29
N GLU A 43 6.45 2.84 5.41
CA GLU A 43 7.67 2.84 6.25
C GLU A 43 8.90 2.33 5.48
N ARG A 44 8.73 1.38 4.54
CA ARG A 44 9.81 0.87 3.69
C ARG A 44 10.19 1.80 2.55
N MET A 45 9.20 2.47 1.97
CA MET A 45 9.38 3.47 0.92
C MET A 45 9.97 4.76 1.49
N ASP A 46 9.91 4.94 2.82
CA ASP A 46 10.43 6.08 3.57
C ASP A 46 10.00 7.42 2.96
N MET A 47 8.71 7.52 2.61
CA MET A 47 8.00 8.80 2.67
C MET A 47 7.84 9.17 4.14
N ALA A 48 8.90 9.78 4.71
CA ALA A 48 8.84 10.60 5.92
C ALA A 48 8.53 12.05 5.56
#